data_AF-A0A814M877-F1
#
_entry.id   AF-A0A814M877-F1
#
_cell.length_a   1.000
_cell.length_b   1.000
_cell.length_c   1.000
_cell.angle_alpha   90.00
_cell.angle_beta   90.00
_cell.angle_gamma   90.00
#
_symmetry.space_group_name_H-M   'P 1'
#
loop_
_entity.id
_entity.type
_entity.pdbx_description
1 polymer ?
#
loop_
_entity_poly.entity_id
_entity_poly.type
_entity_poly.pdbx_seq_one_letter_code
_entity_poly.pdbx_strand_id
1 'polypeptide(L)'
;MRIRPKVYQLKNTFLRSFHSKTIAKMNQEDITRQELINFLEKESKEFFNIIKKDAIYPHPFPISQSENEIFTKIHQALNSAIKITVHNYYTDNRIKQIYNFPLRIQSILDKYRDIPFNNIGAYRPDFLHSDKDNSIRICEINARFPTNGYLITNFGNNFYQNKSSNSILNCFKNEFDNSKPIGILKNREKGYDINILKEFFNNVHYINPKDLYFDTKLSFKNVNFDQFILELHQDEILSLSDQILFYMIKSCKLLNDLRTIFLIHDKRFLNILSRDDILFDYLSLDNIKIIREHRLRTYLTSQLKWDINLKRDILENRKNWLIKPALLG
;
A
#
# COMPACT_ATOMS: atom_id res chain seq x y z
N MET A 1 -18.75 -32.37 -24.10
CA MET A 1 -18.50 -32.58 -25.54
C MET A 1 -17.21 -31.85 -25.90
N ARG A 2 -16.10 -32.59 -26.05
CA ARG A 2 -14.75 -32.04 -26.30
C ARG A 2 -14.60 -31.72 -27.80
N ILE A 3 -14.37 -30.46 -28.14
CA ILE A 3 -14.04 -30.05 -29.51
C ILE A 3 -12.51 -29.96 -29.59
N ARG A 4 -11.88 -30.83 -30.39
CA ARG A 4 -10.46 -30.72 -30.79
C ARG A 4 -10.34 -29.73 -31.96
N PRO A 5 -9.36 -28.82 -31.99
CA PRO A 5 -9.07 -28.04 -33.20
C PRO A 5 -8.31 -28.90 -34.23
N LYS A 6 -8.70 -28.80 -35.50
CA LYS A 6 -7.96 -29.33 -36.65
C LYS A 6 -6.66 -28.55 -36.84
N VAL A 7 -5.53 -29.25 -36.88
CA VAL A 7 -4.22 -28.70 -37.23
C VAL A 7 -4.16 -28.53 -38.75
N TYR A 8 -4.06 -27.29 -39.22
CA TYR A 8 -3.66 -26.99 -40.60
C TYR A 8 -2.12 -26.99 -40.67
N GLN A 9 -1.55 -27.90 -41.45
CA GLN A 9 -0.12 -27.89 -41.81
C GLN A 9 0.16 -26.67 -42.71
N LEU A 10 0.82 -25.66 -42.15
CA LEU A 10 1.41 -24.55 -42.91
C LEU A 10 2.86 -24.89 -43.28
N LYS A 11 3.20 -24.62 -44.54
CA LYS A 11 4.44 -24.95 -45.24
C LYS A 11 5.70 -24.46 -44.52
N ASN A 12 6.73 -25.30 -44.60
CA ASN A 12 7.96 -25.38 -43.79
C ASN A 12 9.04 -24.29 -43.99
N THR A 13 8.72 -23.12 -44.53
CA THR A 13 9.72 -22.04 -44.76
C THR A 13 9.44 -20.74 -44.00
N PHE A 14 8.22 -20.52 -43.52
CA PHE A 14 7.88 -19.36 -42.66
C PHE A 14 8.04 -19.64 -41.15
N LEU A 15 8.08 -20.92 -40.76
CA LEU A 15 8.20 -21.35 -39.36
C LEU A 15 9.61 -21.17 -38.78
N ARG A 16 10.68 -21.23 -39.59
CA ARG A 16 12.06 -21.16 -39.08
C ARG A 16 12.46 -19.77 -38.57
N SER A 17 11.98 -18.67 -39.19
CA SER A 17 12.30 -17.30 -38.74
C SER A 17 11.44 -16.85 -37.55
N PHE A 18 10.20 -17.36 -37.44
CA PHE A 18 9.35 -17.16 -36.27
C PHE A 18 9.82 -18.00 -35.07
N HIS A 19 10.21 -19.27 -35.28
CA HIS A 19 10.81 -20.08 -34.20
C HIS A 19 12.14 -19.51 -33.76
N SER A 20 13.04 -19.09 -34.65
CA SER A 20 14.35 -18.57 -34.21
C SER A 20 14.24 -17.25 -33.44
N LYS A 21 13.34 -16.33 -33.84
CA LYS A 21 13.08 -15.09 -33.08
C LYS A 21 12.35 -15.35 -31.76
N THR A 22 11.43 -16.30 -31.73
CA THR A 22 10.71 -16.68 -30.50
C THR A 22 11.64 -17.40 -29.53
N ILE A 23 12.47 -18.33 -30.01
CA ILE A 23 13.50 -19.02 -29.23
C ILE A 23 14.59 -18.05 -28.77
N ALA A 24 15.04 -17.12 -29.61
CA ALA A 24 16.01 -16.10 -29.20
C ALA A 24 15.44 -15.16 -28.13
N LYS A 25 14.15 -14.78 -28.24
CA LYS A 25 13.47 -13.96 -27.24
C LYS A 25 13.23 -14.72 -25.95
N MET A 26 12.83 -15.99 -26.01
CA MET A 26 12.71 -16.88 -24.86
C MET A 26 14.07 -17.11 -24.17
N ASN A 27 15.13 -17.32 -24.96
CA ASN A 27 16.49 -17.45 -24.44
C ASN A 27 16.97 -16.16 -23.76
N GLN A 28 16.66 -14.99 -24.34
CA GLN A 28 17.02 -13.71 -23.75
C GLN A 28 16.20 -13.41 -22.48
N GLU A 29 14.91 -13.74 -22.48
CA GLU A 29 14.03 -13.67 -21.30
C GLU A 29 14.56 -14.55 -20.17
N ASP A 30 14.97 -15.79 -20.47
CA ASP A 30 15.51 -16.72 -19.48
C ASP A 30 16.89 -16.30 -18.97
N ILE A 31 17.75 -15.73 -19.83
CA ILE A 31 19.04 -15.14 -19.41
C ILE A 31 18.80 -13.96 -18.46
N THR A 32 17.97 -12.99 -18.85
CA THR A 32 17.68 -11.82 -18.01
C THR A 32 17.00 -12.23 -16.70
N ARG A 33 16.13 -13.25 -16.72
CA ARG A 33 15.55 -13.81 -15.49
C ARG A 33 16.62 -14.38 -14.57
N GLN A 34 17.55 -15.18 -15.11
CA GLN A 34 18.59 -15.79 -14.30
C GLN A 34 19.55 -14.75 -13.72
N GLU A 35 19.92 -13.74 -14.50
CA GLU A 35 20.74 -12.61 -14.03
C GLU A 35 20.05 -11.83 -12.91
N LEU A 36 18.76 -11.52 -13.08
CA LEU A 36 17.96 -10.85 -12.06
C LEU A 36 17.85 -11.71 -10.79
N ILE A 37 17.59 -13.01 -10.92
CA ILE A 37 17.54 -13.92 -9.77
C ILE A 37 18.88 -13.92 -9.02
N ASN A 38 19.99 -14.06 -9.73
CA ASN A 38 21.33 -14.05 -9.12
C ASN A 38 21.62 -12.71 -8.41
N PHE A 39 21.19 -11.59 -9.01
CA PHE A 39 21.30 -10.27 -8.39
C PHE A 39 20.48 -10.20 -7.10
N LEU A 40 19.22 -10.63 -7.13
CA LEU A 40 18.32 -10.59 -5.97
C LEU A 40 18.79 -11.50 -4.83
N GLU A 41 19.36 -12.68 -5.13
CA GLU A 41 19.99 -13.57 -4.14
C GLU A 41 21.18 -12.90 -3.44
N LYS A 42 21.91 -12.04 -4.15
CA LYS A 42 23.03 -11.28 -3.60
C LYS A 42 22.56 -10.12 -2.73
N GLU A 43 21.48 -9.44 -3.10
CA GLU A 43 20.94 -8.30 -2.35
C GLU A 43 20.30 -8.71 -1.02
N SER A 44 19.66 -9.89 -0.96
CA SER A 44 19.03 -10.38 0.27
C SER A 44 18.90 -11.90 0.30
N LYS A 45 19.29 -12.51 1.42
CA LYS A 45 19.20 -13.97 1.60
C LYS A 45 17.75 -14.40 1.84
N GLU A 46 16.93 -13.53 2.42
CA GLU A 46 15.51 -13.79 2.67
C GLU A 46 14.62 -13.67 1.41
N PHE A 47 15.11 -13.04 0.33
CA PHE A 47 14.29 -12.69 -0.83
C PHE A 47 13.47 -13.87 -1.37
N PHE A 48 14.13 -15.01 -1.63
CA PHE A 48 13.50 -16.20 -2.19
C PHE A 48 12.87 -17.15 -1.16
N ASN A 49 12.98 -16.83 0.14
CA ASN A 49 12.16 -17.48 1.18
C ASN A 49 10.71 -16.96 1.13
N ILE A 50 10.51 -15.78 0.55
CA ILE A 50 9.25 -15.04 0.54
C ILE A 50 8.58 -15.12 -0.84
N ILE A 51 9.37 -14.90 -1.90
CA ILE A 51 8.89 -14.84 -3.28
C ILE A 51 9.46 -16.03 -4.04
N LYS A 52 8.59 -16.78 -4.72
CA LYS A 52 9.04 -17.88 -5.54
C LYS A 52 9.78 -17.36 -6.78
N LYS A 53 10.84 -18.05 -7.20
CA LYS A 53 11.64 -17.69 -8.38
C LYS A 53 10.81 -17.58 -9.66
N ASP A 54 9.80 -18.44 -9.82
CA ASP A 54 8.88 -18.45 -10.97
C ASP A 54 7.87 -17.30 -10.95
N ALA A 55 7.68 -16.64 -9.81
CA ALA A 55 6.86 -15.43 -9.70
C ALA A 55 7.59 -14.16 -10.17
N ILE A 56 8.91 -14.24 -10.44
CA ILE A 56 9.68 -13.11 -10.93
C ILE A 56 9.51 -12.95 -12.44
N TYR A 57 8.93 -11.81 -12.81
CA TYR A 57 8.89 -11.37 -14.19
C TYR A 57 10.18 -10.60 -14.51
N PRO A 58 10.97 -11.02 -15.51
CA PRO A 58 12.31 -10.48 -15.79
C PRO A 58 12.28 -9.19 -16.61
N HIS A 59 11.14 -8.52 -16.68
CA HIS A 59 11.03 -7.23 -17.35
C HIS A 59 10.30 -6.25 -16.45
N PRO A 60 10.82 -5.03 -16.30
CA PRO A 60 10.14 -4.02 -15.52
C PRO A 60 8.90 -3.55 -16.29
N PHE A 61 7.95 -2.96 -15.58
CA PHE A 61 6.91 -2.16 -16.22
C PHE A 61 7.53 -0.80 -16.59
N PRO A 62 7.73 -0.47 -17.88
CA PRO A 62 8.35 0.78 -18.26
C PRO A 62 7.40 1.95 -17.97
N ILE A 63 7.93 2.99 -17.31
CA ILE A 63 7.22 4.23 -17.03
C ILE A 63 8.01 5.36 -17.69
N SER A 64 7.33 6.20 -18.48
CA SER A 64 7.94 7.37 -19.09
C SER A 64 8.26 8.45 -18.06
N GLN A 65 9.16 9.37 -18.39
CA GLN A 65 9.48 10.49 -17.49
C GLN A 65 8.25 11.36 -17.18
N SER A 66 7.39 11.60 -18.17
CA SER A 66 6.15 12.36 -17.98
C SER A 66 5.15 11.65 -17.07
N GLU A 67 5.02 10.32 -17.16
CA GLU A 67 4.20 9.55 -16.22
C GLU A 67 4.77 9.60 -14.80
N ASN A 68 6.10 9.52 -14.65
CA ASN A 68 6.73 9.64 -13.34
C ASN A 68 6.51 11.04 -12.69
N GLU A 69 6.53 12.09 -13.49
CA GLU A 69 6.18 13.45 -13.04
C GLU A 69 4.71 13.55 -12.62
N ILE A 70 3.80 12.88 -13.34
CA ILE A 70 2.39 12.77 -12.96
C ILE A 70 2.24 12.04 -11.62
N PHE A 71 2.88 10.87 -11.44
CA PHE A 71 2.85 10.15 -10.17
C PHE A 71 3.40 10.99 -9.01
N THR A 72 4.43 11.79 -9.26
CA THR A 72 4.99 12.72 -8.25
C THR A 72 3.97 13.77 -7.84
N LYS A 73 3.31 14.42 -8.81
CA LYS A 73 2.26 15.41 -8.54
C LYS A 73 1.07 14.79 -7.80
N ILE A 74 0.63 13.60 -8.22
CA ILE A 74 -0.43 12.86 -7.53
C ILE A 74 -0.03 12.57 -6.09
N HIS A 75 1.20 12.10 -5.86
CA HIS A 75 1.70 11.80 -4.52
C HIS A 75 1.70 13.04 -3.61
N GLN A 76 2.15 14.19 -4.12
CA GLN A 76 2.14 15.47 -3.37
C GLN A 76 0.71 15.92 -3.01
N ALA A 77 -0.21 15.84 -3.97
CA ALA A 77 -1.61 16.19 -3.76
C ALA A 77 -2.29 15.23 -2.76
N LEU A 78 -2.02 13.93 -2.88
CA LEU A 78 -2.49 12.90 -1.94
C LEU A 78 -1.94 13.12 -0.53
N ASN A 79 -0.65 13.44 -0.38
CA ASN A 79 -0.04 13.74 0.92
C ASN A 79 -0.78 14.87 1.63
N SER A 80 -1.13 15.92 0.87
CA SER A 80 -1.91 17.04 1.36
C SER A 80 -3.33 16.63 1.76
N ALA A 81 -4.02 15.86 0.92
CA ALA A 81 -5.38 15.37 1.19
C ALA A 81 -5.43 14.44 2.43
N ILE A 82 -4.42 13.60 2.61
CA ILE A 82 -4.25 12.74 3.78
C ILE A 82 -4.10 13.58 5.03
N LYS A 83 -3.18 14.54 5.04
CA LYS A 83 -2.97 15.44 6.19
C LYS A 83 -4.27 16.14 6.55
N ILE A 84 -4.95 16.75 5.59
CA ILE A 84 -6.22 17.45 5.83
C ILE A 84 -7.26 16.52 6.44
N THR A 85 -7.40 15.31 5.90
CA THR A 85 -8.38 14.34 6.39
C THR A 85 -8.11 13.98 7.85
N VAL A 86 -6.85 13.70 8.19
CA VAL A 86 -6.49 13.33 9.57
C VAL A 86 -6.64 14.52 10.52
N HIS A 87 -6.15 15.70 10.14
CA HIS A 87 -6.20 16.91 10.98
C HIS A 87 -7.65 17.37 11.24
N ASN A 88 -8.53 17.24 10.25
CA ASN A 88 -9.91 17.72 10.34
C ASN A 88 -10.93 16.63 10.70
N TYR A 89 -10.49 15.39 10.96
CA TYR A 89 -11.39 14.28 11.30
C TYR A 89 -12.27 14.58 12.54
N TYR A 90 -11.75 15.33 13.51
CA TYR A 90 -12.49 15.66 14.74
C TYR A 90 -13.31 16.95 14.66
N THR A 91 -12.99 17.83 13.72
CA THR A 91 -13.56 19.19 13.62
C THR A 91 -14.55 19.34 12.47
N ASP A 92 -14.35 18.62 11.37
CA ASP A 92 -15.26 18.61 10.23
C ASP A 92 -16.18 17.38 10.26
N ASN A 93 -17.45 17.63 10.59
CA ASN A 93 -18.48 16.59 10.61
C ASN A 93 -18.68 15.91 9.25
N ARG A 94 -18.42 16.59 8.12
CA ARG A 94 -18.53 16.00 6.78
C ARG A 94 -17.51 14.89 6.58
N ILE A 95 -16.28 15.07 7.09
CA ILE A 95 -15.22 14.06 7.07
C ILE A 95 -15.58 12.92 8.02
N LYS A 96 -15.95 13.23 9.27
CA LYS A 96 -16.25 12.21 10.29
C LYS A 96 -17.40 11.27 9.88
N GLN A 97 -18.47 11.83 9.30
CA GLN A 97 -19.66 11.07 8.90
C GLN A 97 -19.41 10.05 7.78
N ILE A 98 -18.34 10.22 6.99
CA ILE A 98 -17.99 9.27 5.92
C ILE A 98 -17.65 7.89 6.49
N TYR A 99 -17.02 7.84 7.66
CA TYR A 99 -16.39 6.62 8.16
C TYR A 99 -17.26 5.75 9.08
N ASN A 100 -18.38 6.22 9.63
CA ASN A 100 -19.30 5.47 10.50
C ASN A 100 -18.68 4.24 11.22
N PHE A 101 -17.60 4.45 11.96
CA PHE A 101 -16.78 3.33 12.46
C PHE A 101 -17.48 2.61 13.61
N PRO A 102 -17.21 1.32 13.84
CA PRO A 102 -17.57 0.66 15.08
C PRO A 102 -16.96 1.39 16.30
N LEU A 103 -17.65 1.31 17.46
CA LEU A 103 -17.22 1.95 18.72
C LEU A 103 -15.76 1.63 19.09
N ARG A 104 -15.30 0.40 18.79
CA ARG A 104 -13.90 0.00 19.03
C ARG A 104 -12.90 0.91 18.32
N ILE A 105 -13.07 1.14 17.02
CA ILE A 105 -12.17 2.02 16.25
C ILE A 105 -12.33 3.47 16.72
N GLN A 106 -13.55 3.91 17.00
CA GLN A 106 -13.78 5.27 17.53
C GLN A 106 -13.01 5.49 18.84
N SER A 107 -13.07 4.53 19.78
CA SER A 107 -12.36 4.62 21.06
C SER A 107 -10.84 4.72 20.91
N ILE A 108 -10.28 4.06 19.89
CA ILE A 108 -8.85 4.12 19.55
C ILE A 108 -8.51 5.48 18.95
N LEU A 109 -9.30 5.93 17.97
CA LEU A 109 -9.09 7.22 17.31
C LEU A 109 -9.21 8.37 18.34
N ASP A 110 -10.20 8.35 19.22
CA ASP A 110 -10.38 9.40 20.24
C ASP A 110 -9.15 9.60 21.14
N LYS A 111 -8.27 8.60 21.31
CA LYS A 111 -6.99 8.78 22.03
C LYS A 111 -5.99 9.69 21.33
N TYR A 112 -6.14 9.88 20.02
CA TYR A 112 -5.35 10.78 19.20
C TYR A 112 -5.89 12.21 19.13
N ARG A 113 -7.03 12.53 19.74
CA ARG A 113 -7.67 13.85 19.62
C ARG A 113 -6.70 15.00 19.91
N ASP A 114 -5.92 14.87 20.97
CA ASP A 114 -4.95 15.88 21.42
C ASP A 114 -3.51 15.50 21.07
N ILE A 115 -3.31 14.53 20.17
CA ILE A 115 -1.98 14.10 19.71
C ILE A 115 -1.76 14.63 18.30
N PRO A 116 -0.69 15.42 18.06
CA PRO A 116 -0.43 15.95 16.73
C PRO A 116 -0.17 14.83 15.72
N PHE A 117 -0.56 15.05 14.47
CA PHE A 117 -0.30 14.12 13.36
C PHE A 117 0.99 14.52 12.63
N ASN A 118 2.12 14.15 13.22
CA ASN A 118 3.43 14.58 12.74
C ASN A 118 3.97 13.74 11.58
N ASN A 119 3.53 12.48 11.47
CA ASN A 119 4.02 11.56 10.46
C ASN A 119 2.89 10.75 9.85
N ILE A 120 2.80 10.76 8.52
CA ILE A 120 1.89 9.88 7.79
C ILE A 120 2.38 8.42 7.86
N GLY A 121 3.70 8.23 7.87
CA GLY A 121 4.32 6.94 7.62
C GLY A 121 4.31 6.57 6.13
N ALA A 122 4.34 5.28 5.85
CA ALA A 122 4.35 4.75 4.49
C ALA A 122 2.93 4.48 3.97
N TYR A 123 2.62 4.94 2.78
CA TYR A 123 1.40 4.59 2.06
C TYR A 123 1.68 4.40 0.58
N ARG A 124 0.93 3.48 -0.04
CA ARG A 124 1.04 3.16 -1.45
C ARG A 124 -0.31 3.36 -2.15
N PRO A 125 -0.44 4.37 -3.02
CA PRO A 125 -1.58 4.43 -3.92
C PRO A 125 -1.42 3.37 -5.02
N ASP A 126 -2.50 2.65 -5.29
CA ASP A 126 -2.58 1.75 -6.44
C ASP A 126 -3.38 2.44 -7.56
N PHE A 127 -2.96 2.22 -8.80
CA PHE A 127 -3.47 2.92 -9.96
C PHE A 127 -4.10 1.97 -10.98
N LEU A 128 -5.13 2.47 -11.68
CA LEU A 128 -5.64 1.89 -12.92
C LEU A 128 -5.22 2.76 -14.09
N HIS A 129 -4.84 2.11 -15.18
CA HIS A 129 -4.65 2.74 -16.48
C HIS A 129 -5.90 2.50 -17.32
N SER A 130 -6.46 3.57 -17.88
CA SER A 130 -7.64 3.49 -18.72
C SER A 130 -7.25 3.20 -20.17
N ASP A 131 -7.78 2.12 -20.75
CA ASP A 131 -7.54 1.75 -22.15
C ASP A 131 -8.11 2.77 -23.16
N LYS A 132 -9.01 3.66 -22.72
CA LYS A 132 -9.71 4.62 -23.61
C LYS A 132 -8.93 5.91 -23.85
N ASP A 133 -8.27 6.40 -22.80
CA ASP A 133 -7.66 7.73 -22.77
C ASP A 133 -6.26 7.72 -22.14
N ASN A 134 -5.72 6.54 -21.82
CA ASN A 134 -4.47 6.32 -21.08
C ASN A 134 -4.41 7.08 -19.74
N SER A 135 -5.56 7.49 -19.19
CA SER A 135 -5.58 8.20 -17.91
C SER A 135 -5.21 7.27 -16.77
N ILE A 136 -4.43 7.82 -15.83
CA ILE A 136 -4.02 7.16 -14.59
C ILE A 136 -5.01 7.56 -13.51
N ARG A 137 -5.60 6.59 -12.82
CA ARG A 137 -6.59 6.85 -11.77
C ARG A 137 -6.31 6.08 -10.50
N ILE A 138 -6.39 6.76 -9.36
CA ILE A 138 -6.24 6.16 -8.03
C ILE A 138 -7.44 5.25 -7.78
N CYS A 139 -7.17 3.97 -7.47
CA CYS A 139 -8.21 2.99 -7.20
C CYS A 139 -8.17 2.44 -5.78
N GLU A 140 -7.03 2.52 -5.10
CA GLU A 140 -6.83 2.06 -3.73
C GLU A 140 -5.68 2.82 -3.08
N ILE A 141 -5.69 2.88 -1.74
CA ILE A 141 -4.55 3.36 -0.95
C ILE A 141 -4.27 2.34 0.14
N ASN A 142 -3.04 1.84 0.17
CA ASN A 142 -2.57 0.85 1.12
C ASN A 142 -1.70 1.52 2.18
N ALA A 143 -2.03 1.34 3.46
CA ALA A 143 -1.21 1.86 4.56
C ALA A 143 -1.12 0.91 5.76
N ARG A 144 -1.57 -0.35 5.61
CA ARG A 144 -1.57 -1.35 6.69
C ARG A 144 -0.29 -2.18 6.75
N PHE A 145 0.28 -2.51 5.61
CA PHE A 145 1.53 -3.26 5.48
C PHE A 145 2.60 -2.31 4.93
N PRO A 146 3.18 -1.45 5.79
CA PRO A 146 3.85 -0.22 5.38
C PRO A 146 5.12 -0.44 4.57
N THR A 147 5.70 -1.65 4.58
CA THR A 147 6.96 -1.94 3.90
C THR A 147 6.77 -2.65 2.55
N ASN A 148 5.58 -3.23 2.30
CA ASN A 148 5.38 -4.14 1.17
C ASN A 148 5.61 -3.46 -0.19
N GLY A 149 6.49 -4.04 -0.99
CA GLY A 149 6.83 -3.65 -2.36
C GLY A 149 7.93 -2.61 -2.51
N TYR A 150 8.37 -1.93 -1.44
CA TYR A 150 9.35 -0.84 -1.55
C TYR A 150 10.79 -1.33 -1.81
N LEU A 151 11.28 -2.31 -1.04
CA LEU A 151 12.61 -2.90 -1.16
C LEU A 151 12.73 -3.74 -2.44
N ILE A 152 11.71 -4.54 -2.76
CA ILE A 152 11.73 -5.36 -3.98
C ILE A 152 11.80 -4.47 -5.23
N THR A 153 10.97 -3.41 -5.28
CA THR A 153 11.03 -2.44 -6.38
C THR A 153 12.38 -1.71 -6.42
N ASN A 154 12.97 -1.37 -5.27
CA ASN A 154 14.29 -0.76 -5.20
C ASN A 154 15.39 -1.69 -5.77
N PHE A 155 15.40 -2.96 -5.40
CA PHE A 155 16.36 -3.93 -5.93
C PHE A 155 16.19 -4.14 -7.44
N GLY A 156 14.95 -4.23 -7.93
CA GLY A 156 14.68 -4.30 -9.36
C GLY A 156 15.22 -3.07 -10.11
N ASN A 157 14.98 -1.86 -9.59
CA ASN A 157 15.51 -0.63 -10.18
C ASN A 157 17.04 -0.58 -10.15
N ASN A 158 17.66 -1.01 -9.07
CA ASN A 158 19.12 -1.12 -8.94
C ASN A 158 19.71 -2.02 -10.04
N PHE A 159 19.10 -3.18 -10.28
CA PHE A 159 19.49 -4.10 -11.35
C PHE A 159 19.41 -3.42 -12.73
N TYR A 160 18.26 -2.87 -13.13
CA TYR A 160 18.11 -2.30 -14.48
C TYR A 160 18.88 -0.99 -14.69
N GLN A 161 19.13 -0.22 -13.64
CA GLN A 161 19.90 1.01 -13.74
C GLN A 161 21.40 0.80 -13.54
N ASN A 162 21.85 -0.43 -13.24
CA ASN A 162 23.22 -0.73 -12.83
C ASN A 162 23.69 0.20 -11.68
N LYS A 163 22.83 0.40 -10.69
CA LYS A 163 23.09 1.23 -9.50
C LYS A 163 22.93 0.42 -8.23
N SER A 164 23.61 0.84 -7.16
CA SER A 164 23.35 0.34 -5.81
C SER A 164 22.82 1.52 -4.97
N SER A 165 21.49 1.65 -4.93
CA SER A 165 20.81 2.64 -4.09
C SER A 165 20.21 1.97 -2.87
N ASN A 166 20.54 2.50 -1.69
CA ASN A 166 19.90 2.17 -0.41
C ASN A 166 18.94 3.26 0.04
N SER A 167 18.48 4.13 -0.87
CA SER A 167 17.64 5.29 -0.54
C SER A 167 16.38 4.91 0.25
N ILE A 168 15.64 3.91 -0.22
CA ILE A 168 14.44 3.41 0.46
C ILE A 168 14.76 2.83 1.85
N LEU A 169 15.84 2.06 1.97
CA LEU A 169 16.30 1.51 3.25
C LEU A 169 16.66 2.63 4.23
N ASN A 170 17.34 3.66 3.75
CA ASN A 170 17.70 4.83 4.55
C ASN A 170 16.45 5.62 4.99
N CYS A 171 15.42 5.71 4.13
CA CYS A 171 14.13 6.29 4.54
C CYS A 171 13.53 5.55 5.74
N PHE A 172 13.47 4.21 5.71
CA PHE A 172 12.99 3.45 6.87
C PHE A 172 13.90 3.60 8.09
N LYS A 173 15.22 3.61 7.93
CA LYS A 173 16.17 3.80 9.05
C LYS A 173 16.03 5.14 9.73
N ASN A 174 15.70 6.19 8.97
CA ASN A 174 15.52 7.54 9.50
C ASN A 174 14.21 7.70 10.29
N GLU A 175 13.28 6.76 10.17
CA GLU A 175 12.05 6.75 10.97
C GLU A 175 12.26 6.23 12.40
N PHE A 176 13.42 5.65 12.71
CA PHE A 176 13.67 5.03 14.00
C PHE A 176 14.98 5.49 14.64
N ASP A 177 15.00 5.49 15.97
CA ASP A 177 16.22 5.49 16.76
C ASP A 177 16.87 4.11 16.66
N ASN A 178 17.91 4.03 15.82
CA ASN A 178 18.64 2.79 15.53
C ASN A 178 19.45 2.26 16.73
N SER A 179 19.55 3.01 17.83
CA SER A 179 20.19 2.54 19.08
C SER A 179 19.25 1.70 19.96
N LYS A 180 17.94 1.73 19.66
CA LYS A 180 16.89 1.07 20.44
C LYS A 180 16.29 -0.13 19.70
N PRO A 181 15.69 -1.09 20.42
CA PRO A 181 15.00 -2.21 19.80
C PRO A 181 13.73 -1.75 19.05
N ILE A 182 13.48 -2.37 17.90
CA ILE A 182 12.27 -2.16 17.10
C ILE A 182 11.43 -3.44 17.16
N GLY A 183 10.17 -3.30 17.59
CA GLY A 183 9.20 -4.38 17.62
C GLY A 183 8.40 -4.45 16.33
N ILE A 184 8.46 -5.57 15.62
CA ILE A 184 7.57 -5.82 14.48
C ILE A 184 6.45 -6.73 14.98
N LEU A 185 5.27 -6.16 15.17
CA LEU A 185 4.08 -6.95 15.49
C LEU A 185 3.56 -7.64 14.24
N LYS A 186 3.49 -8.97 14.27
CA LYS A 186 3.14 -9.79 13.12
C LYS A 186 2.46 -11.08 13.55
N ASN A 187 1.46 -11.51 12.79
CA ASN A 187 0.80 -12.80 13.02
C ASN A 187 0.35 -13.47 11.71
N ARG A 188 -0.86 -13.20 11.20
CA ARG A 188 -1.39 -13.93 10.02
C ARG A 188 -0.70 -13.59 8.70
N GLU A 189 -0.36 -12.31 8.51
CA GLU A 189 0.29 -11.86 7.28
C GLU A 189 1.67 -12.50 7.16
N LYS A 190 2.01 -13.11 6.02
CA LYS A 190 3.35 -13.68 5.79
C LYS A 190 4.39 -12.59 5.65
N GLY A 191 3.99 -11.45 5.08
CA GLY A 191 4.82 -10.28 4.86
C GLY A 191 5.82 -10.48 3.74
N TYR A 192 6.13 -9.40 3.03
CA TYR A 192 7.11 -9.42 1.96
C TYR A 192 8.40 -8.77 2.44
N ASP A 193 8.60 -7.51 2.07
CA ASP A 193 9.76 -6.69 2.35
C ASP A 193 10.07 -6.58 3.84
N ILE A 194 9.09 -6.77 4.73
CA ILE A 194 9.31 -6.76 6.18
C ILE A 194 10.35 -7.80 6.62
N ASN A 195 10.37 -8.95 5.94
CA ASN A 195 11.30 -10.05 6.23
C ASN A 195 12.73 -9.69 5.79
N ILE A 196 12.85 -8.97 4.67
CA ILE A 196 14.11 -8.42 4.16
C ILE A 196 14.58 -7.27 5.06
N LEU A 197 13.68 -6.39 5.50
CA LEU A 197 13.99 -5.21 6.29
C LEU A 197 14.82 -5.58 7.53
N LYS A 198 14.51 -6.70 8.19
CA LYS A 198 15.25 -7.20 9.34
C LYS A 198 16.74 -7.41 9.09
N GLU A 199 17.16 -7.76 7.86
CA GLU A 199 18.59 -7.91 7.53
C GLU A 199 19.36 -6.58 7.66
N PHE A 200 18.65 -5.44 7.59
CA PHE A 200 19.25 -4.10 7.54
C PHE A 200 19.20 -3.33 8.86
N PHE A 201 18.56 -3.89 9.89
CA PHE A 201 18.47 -3.28 11.22
C PHE A 201 19.06 -4.23 12.28
N ASN A 202 19.89 -3.68 13.17
CA ASN A 202 20.68 -4.48 14.11
C ASN A 202 19.88 -5.03 15.31
N ASN A 203 18.70 -4.50 15.62
CA ASN A 203 17.93 -4.84 16.83
C ASN A 203 16.42 -4.92 16.58
N VAL A 204 16.00 -5.85 15.72
CA VAL A 204 14.60 -6.04 15.32
C VAL A 204 14.06 -7.36 15.87
N HIS A 205 12.86 -7.30 16.47
CA HIS A 205 12.20 -8.45 17.06
C HIS A 205 10.84 -8.69 16.42
N TYR A 206 10.60 -9.89 15.90
CA TYR A 206 9.25 -10.32 15.53
C TYR A 206 8.50 -10.73 16.79
N ILE A 207 7.34 -10.13 16.98
CA ILE A 207 6.52 -10.31 18.17
C ILE A 207 5.13 -10.73 17.73
N ASN A 208 4.68 -11.91 18.16
CA ASN A 208 3.27 -12.23 18.04
C ASN A 208 2.49 -11.29 18.96
N PRO A 209 1.38 -10.66 18.53
CA PRO A 209 0.56 -9.80 19.37
C PRO A 209 0.18 -10.40 20.73
N LYS A 210 0.03 -11.72 20.82
CA LYS A 210 -0.30 -12.43 22.06
C LYS A 210 0.84 -12.51 23.06
N ASP A 211 2.08 -12.40 22.58
CA ASP A 211 3.29 -12.48 23.41
C ASP A 211 3.76 -11.10 23.88
N LEU A 212 3.12 -10.02 23.41
CA LEU A 212 3.44 -8.67 23.84
C LEU A 212 2.83 -8.39 25.21
N TYR A 213 3.68 -8.12 26.20
CA TYR A 213 3.26 -7.85 27.56
C TYR A 213 3.32 -6.35 27.88
N PHE A 214 2.37 -5.89 28.70
CA PHE A 214 2.37 -4.54 29.25
C PHE A 214 2.34 -4.60 30.77
N ASP A 215 3.30 -3.91 31.38
CA ASP A 215 3.27 -3.56 32.81
C ASP A 215 3.51 -2.04 32.92
N THR A 216 4.77 -1.62 32.97
CA THR A 216 5.15 -0.19 32.89
C THR A 216 5.56 0.22 31.49
N LYS A 217 6.10 -0.72 30.71
CA LYS A 217 6.49 -0.59 29.30
C LYS A 217 6.01 -1.81 28.53
N LEU A 218 5.93 -1.66 27.22
CA LEU A 218 5.71 -2.81 26.33
C LEU A 218 6.99 -3.63 26.25
N SER A 219 6.86 -4.94 26.47
CA SER A 219 7.99 -5.84 26.52
C SER A 219 7.72 -7.20 25.88
N PHE A 220 8.79 -7.82 25.40
CA PHE A 220 8.80 -9.18 24.88
C PHE A 220 10.17 -9.79 25.18
N LYS A 221 10.19 -11.01 25.76
CA LYS A 221 11.42 -11.73 26.14
C LYS A 221 12.43 -10.85 26.91
N ASN A 222 11.94 -10.11 27.91
CA ASN A 222 12.71 -9.19 28.74
C ASN A 222 13.34 -7.98 28.02
N VAL A 223 12.92 -7.70 26.78
CA VAL A 223 13.30 -6.49 26.04
C VAL A 223 12.14 -5.50 26.07
N ASN A 224 12.41 -4.23 26.37
CA ASN A 224 11.42 -3.16 26.34
C ASN A 224 11.43 -2.46 24.99
N PHE A 225 10.25 -2.06 24.49
CA PHE A 225 10.08 -1.46 23.17
C PHE A 225 9.31 -0.14 23.26
N ASP A 226 9.79 0.87 22.53
CA ASP A 226 9.12 2.16 22.31
C ASP A 226 8.97 2.50 20.80
N GLN A 227 9.33 1.57 19.92
CA GLN A 227 9.25 1.74 18.46
C GLN A 227 8.68 0.50 17.80
N PHE A 228 7.67 0.66 16.95
CA PHE A 228 6.96 -0.47 16.34
C PHE A 228 6.65 -0.29 14.85
N ILE A 229 6.69 -1.42 14.15
CA ILE A 229 6.06 -1.62 12.85
C ILE A 229 4.89 -2.58 13.05
N LEU A 230 3.70 -2.19 12.58
CA LEU A 230 2.50 -3.01 12.66
C LEU A 230 2.30 -3.72 11.32
N GLU A 231 2.69 -4.99 11.26
CA GLU A 231 2.48 -5.89 10.13
C GLU A 231 1.26 -6.79 10.42
N LEU A 232 0.12 -6.14 10.68
CA LEU A 232 -1.11 -6.75 11.20
C LEU A 232 -2.32 -6.39 10.35
N HIS A 233 -3.27 -7.31 10.24
CA HIS A 233 -4.62 -6.97 9.79
C HIS A 233 -5.33 -6.05 10.81
N GLN A 234 -6.36 -5.29 10.39
CA GLN A 234 -6.98 -4.33 11.32
C GLN A 234 -7.72 -5.04 12.45
N ASP A 235 -8.36 -6.19 12.22
CA ASP A 235 -8.97 -7.02 13.25
C ASP A 235 -7.94 -7.54 14.28
N GLU A 236 -6.71 -7.83 13.86
CA GLU A 236 -5.61 -8.17 14.77
C GLU A 236 -5.20 -6.96 15.63
N ILE A 237 -5.11 -5.76 15.04
CA ILE A 237 -4.91 -4.52 15.81
C ILE A 237 -6.05 -4.32 16.81
N LEU A 238 -7.30 -4.54 16.40
CA LEU A 238 -8.47 -4.34 17.27
C LEU A 238 -8.56 -5.36 18.42
N SER A 239 -7.91 -6.52 18.26
CA SER A 239 -7.81 -7.56 19.28
C SER A 239 -6.77 -7.28 20.38
N LEU A 240 -5.88 -6.31 20.16
CA LEU A 240 -4.97 -5.86 21.21
C LEU A 240 -5.76 -5.25 22.37
N SER A 241 -5.25 -5.41 23.59
CA SER A 241 -5.86 -4.82 24.77
C SER A 241 -5.79 -3.29 24.73
N ASP A 242 -6.71 -2.63 25.45
CA ASP A 242 -6.72 -1.17 25.58
C ASP A 242 -5.43 -0.63 26.18
N GLN A 243 -4.87 -1.34 27.17
CA GLN A 243 -3.61 -0.97 27.80
C GLN A 243 -2.47 -0.92 26.78
N ILE A 244 -2.34 -1.96 25.94
CA ILE A 244 -1.31 -2.01 24.89
C ILE A 244 -1.53 -0.91 23.86
N LEU A 245 -2.74 -0.80 23.29
CA LEU A 245 -3.03 0.18 22.25
C LEU A 245 -2.84 1.61 22.76
N PHE A 246 -3.36 1.94 23.93
CA PHE A 246 -3.29 3.31 24.45
C PHE A 246 -1.86 3.67 24.83
N TYR A 247 -1.07 2.73 25.36
CA TYR A 247 0.36 2.96 25.58
C TYR A 247 1.10 3.17 24.26
N MET A 248 0.84 2.35 23.22
CA MET A 248 1.43 2.55 21.89
C MET A 248 1.15 3.94 21.33
N ILE A 249 -0.11 4.38 21.41
CA ILE A 249 -0.57 5.68 20.91
C ILE A 249 0.11 6.84 21.63
N LYS A 250 0.31 6.73 22.95
CA LYS A 250 0.83 7.83 23.79
C LYS A 250 2.35 7.86 23.90
N SER A 251 3.00 6.71 23.80
CA SER A 251 4.38 6.54 24.26
C SER A 251 5.29 5.84 23.27
N CYS A 252 4.78 5.40 22.11
CA CYS A 252 5.60 4.72 21.11
C CYS A 252 5.63 5.44 19.77
N LYS A 253 6.75 5.31 19.07
CA LYS A 253 6.87 5.66 17.66
C LYS A 253 6.34 4.49 16.84
N LEU A 254 5.27 4.74 16.08
CA LEU A 254 4.77 3.80 15.08
C LEU A 254 5.28 4.24 13.70
N LEU A 255 5.70 3.29 12.86
CA LEU A 255 5.99 3.60 11.45
C LEU A 255 4.78 4.25 10.78
N ASN A 256 3.62 3.61 10.96
CA ASN A 256 2.33 4.15 10.58
C ASN A 256 1.48 4.38 11.81
N ASP A 257 1.05 5.62 11.99
CA ASP A 257 0.05 6.01 12.97
C ASP A 257 -1.27 5.24 12.71
N LEU A 258 -2.00 4.88 13.77
CA LEU A 258 -3.27 4.17 13.62
C LEU A 258 -4.31 5.01 12.87
N ARG A 259 -4.21 6.35 12.87
CA ARG A 259 -5.01 7.24 12.02
C ARG A 259 -4.72 7.02 10.53
N THR A 260 -3.46 6.80 10.15
CA THR A 260 -3.12 6.43 8.76
C THR A 260 -3.75 5.07 8.41
N ILE A 261 -3.68 4.10 9.32
CA ILE A 261 -4.23 2.75 9.09
C ILE A 261 -5.76 2.77 9.06
N PHE A 262 -6.45 3.43 9.98
CA PHE A 262 -7.91 3.40 10.04
C PHE A 262 -8.59 4.40 9.11
N LEU A 263 -8.03 5.61 8.94
CA LEU A 263 -8.65 6.64 8.10
C LEU A 263 -8.23 6.54 6.63
N ILE A 264 -6.96 6.28 6.35
CA ILE A 264 -6.40 6.46 5.00
C ILE A 264 -6.40 5.17 4.19
N HIS A 265 -6.10 4.03 4.83
CA HIS A 265 -6.24 2.72 4.18
C HIS A 265 -7.71 2.37 3.87
N ASP A 266 -8.65 2.94 4.63
CA ASP A 266 -10.07 2.69 4.44
C ASP A 266 -10.55 3.26 3.10
N LYS A 267 -11.24 2.41 2.32
CA LYS A 267 -11.69 2.73 0.97
C LYS A 267 -12.63 3.93 0.90
N ARG A 268 -13.27 4.30 2.02
CA ARG A 268 -14.12 5.49 2.12
C ARG A 268 -13.31 6.78 2.08
N PHE A 269 -12.00 6.75 2.29
CA PHE A 269 -11.12 7.88 1.98
C PHE A 269 -11.20 8.30 0.50
N LEU A 270 -11.42 7.35 -0.43
CA LEU A 270 -11.62 7.67 -1.85
C LEU A 270 -12.89 8.52 -2.09
N ASN A 271 -13.90 8.40 -1.21
CA ASN A 271 -15.06 9.28 -1.23
C ASN A 271 -14.67 10.71 -0.83
N ILE A 272 -13.79 10.90 0.15
CA ILE A 272 -13.25 12.23 0.50
C ILE A 272 -12.57 12.87 -0.70
N LEU A 273 -11.74 12.11 -1.43
CA LEU A 273 -11.12 12.59 -2.67
C LEU A 273 -12.15 13.00 -3.74
N SER A 274 -13.40 12.54 -3.63
CA SER A 274 -14.52 12.88 -4.53
C SER A 274 -15.40 14.03 -4.05
N ARG A 275 -15.14 14.60 -2.86
CA ARG A 275 -15.97 15.62 -2.20
C ARG A 275 -15.36 17.01 -2.36
N ASP A 276 -15.66 17.67 -3.48
CA ASP A 276 -15.17 19.02 -3.76
C ASP A 276 -15.56 20.03 -2.66
N ASP A 277 -16.73 19.87 -2.05
CA ASP A 277 -17.18 20.67 -0.90
C ASP A 277 -16.24 20.56 0.32
N ILE A 278 -15.56 19.43 0.51
CA ILE A 278 -14.54 19.28 1.55
C ILE A 278 -13.19 19.77 1.03
N LEU A 279 -12.82 19.40 -0.20
CA LEU A 279 -11.48 19.70 -0.72
C LEU A 279 -11.23 21.20 -0.89
N PHE A 280 -12.22 21.98 -1.33
CA PHE A 280 -12.08 23.43 -1.53
C PHE A 280 -11.81 24.20 -0.24
N ASP A 281 -12.24 23.70 0.91
CA ASP A 281 -12.03 24.38 2.20
C ASP A 281 -10.60 24.24 2.72
N TYR A 282 -9.83 23.26 2.22
CA TYR A 282 -8.57 22.85 2.84
C TYR A 282 -7.39 22.66 1.88
N LEU A 283 -7.62 22.28 0.62
CA LEU A 283 -6.56 22.07 -0.36
C LEU A 283 -6.35 23.31 -1.23
N SER A 284 -5.12 23.48 -1.72
CA SER A 284 -4.83 24.43 -2.79
C SER A 284 -5.56 24.04 -4.08
N LEU A 285 -5.88 25.03 -4.91
CA LEU A 285 -6.53 24.81 -6.21
C LEU A 285 -5.74 23.85 -7.11
N ASP A 286 -4.40 23.93 -7.07
CA ASP A 286 -3.53 23.02 -7.82
C ASP A 286 -3.68 21.57 -7.36
N ASN A 287 -3.66 21.32 -6.05
CA ASN A 287 -3.87 19.97 -5.51
C ASN A 287 -5.28 19.46 -5.82
N ILE A 288 -6.30 20.32 -5.76
CA ILE A 288 -7.68 19.96 -6.13
C ILE A 288 -7.74 19.54 -7.59
N LYS A 289 -7.12 20.30 -8.50
CA LYS A 289 -7.06 19.97 -9.93
C LYS A 289 -6.45 18.58 -10.15
N ILE A 290 -5.28 18.31 -9.55
CA ILE A 290 -4.60 17.02 -9.65
C ILE A 290 -5.48 15.87 -9.10
N ILE A 291 -6.09 16.04 -7.92
CA ILE A 291 -6.98 15.01 -7.36
C ILE A 291 -8.20 14.79 -8.25
N ARG A 292 -8.81 15.85 -8.79
CA ARG A 292 -9.99 15.75 -9.68
C ARG A 292 -9.70 15.01 -10.97
N GLU A 293 -8.53 15.25 -11.56
CA GLU A 293 -8.08 14.61 -12.80
C GLU A 293 -7.80 13.12 -12.60
N HIS A 294 -7.26 12.73 -11.44
CA HIS A 294 -6.77 11.38 -11.19
C HIS A 294 -7.61 10.54 -10.21
N ARG A 295 -8.74 11.05 -9.70
CA ARG A 295 -9.65 10.25 -8.86
C ARG A 295 -10.62 9.41 -9.69
N LEU A 296 -10.99 8.26 -9.12
CA LEU A 296 -12.26 7.62 -9.47
C LEU A 296 -13.37 8.22 -8.60
N ARG A 297 -14.47 8.65 -9.24
CA ARG A 297 -15.65 9.12 -8.50
C ARG A 297 -16.16 7.97 -7.63
N THR A 298 -16.10 8.19 -6.33
CA THR A 298 -16.47 7.18 -5.33
C THR A 298 -17.64 7.70 -4.52
N TYR A 299 -18.66 6.86 -4.35
CA TYR A 299 -19.88 7.19 -3.61
C TYR A 299 -20.07 6.21 -2.46
N LEU A 300 -20.67 6.70 -1.37
CA LEU A 300 -21.12 5.85 -0.27
C LEU A 300 -22.46 5.20 -0.62
N THR A 301 -22.67 3.96 -0.18
CA THR A 301 -23.94 3.26 -0.38
C THR A 301 -25.11 3.97 0.31
N SER A 302 -24.85 4.73 1.38
CA SER A 302 -25.85 5.58 2.03
C SER A 302 -26.42 6.64 1.09
N GLN A 303 -25.63 7.16 0.15
CA GLN A 303 -26.08 8.16 -0.83
C GLN A 303 -27.16 7.63 -1.77
N LEU A 304 -27.16 6.31 -2.04
CA LEU A 304 -28.16 5.66 -2.89
C LEU A 304 -29.58 5.72 -2.33
N LYS A 305 -29.74 6.08 -1.04
CA LYS A 305 -31.06 6.25 -0.43
C LYS A 305 -31.79 7.49 -0.94
N TRP A 306 -31.06 8.53 -1.36
CA TRP A 306 -31.63 9.81 -1.80
C TRP A 306 -31.21 10.21 -3.22
N ASP A 307 -30.10 9.71 -3.76
CA ASP A 307 -29.72 9.93 -5.15
C ASP A 307 -30.33 8.86 -6.07
N ILE A 308 -31.56 9.11 -6.51
CA ILE A 308 -32.32 8.19 -7.38
C ILE A 308 -31.66 8.02 -8.75
N ASN A 309 -30.98 9.06 -9.25
CA ASN A 309 -30.33 9.02 -10.56
C ASN A 309 -29.09 8.15 -10.53
N LEU A 310 -28.25 8.29 -9.50
CA LEU A 310 -27.10 7.42 -9.26
C LEU A 310 -27.55 5.96 -9.08
N LYS A 311 -28.60 5.73 -8.28
CA LYS A 311 -29.14 4.38 -8.08
C LYS A 311 -29.62 3.76 -9.41
N ARG A 312 -30.34 4.52 -10.23
CA ARG A 312 -30.79 4.07 -11.55
C ARG A 312 -29.61 3.75 -12.46
N ASP A 313 -28.63 4.64 -12.54
CA ASP A 313 -27.42 4.44 -13.35
C ASP A 313 -26.66 3.17 -12.94
N ILE A 314 -26.48 2.92 -11.64
CA ILE A 314 -25.83 1.68 -11.16
C ILE A 314 -26.61 0.44 -11.60
N LEU A 315 -27.94 0.46 -11.51
CA LEU A 315 -28.78 -0.69 -11.83
C LEU A 315 -28.82 -0.99 -13.33
N GLU A 316 -28.81 0.05 -14.18
CA GLU A 316 -28.82 -0.04 -15.63
C GLU A 316 -27.42 -0.32 -16.21
N ASN A 317 -26.37 0.24 -15.61
CA ASN A 317 -24.99 0.20 -16.11
C ASN A 317 -24.04 -0.59 -15.19
N ARG A 318 -24.49 -1.72 -14.62
CA ARG A 318 -23.75 -2.49 -13.58
C ARG A 318 -22.29 -2.80 -13.90
N LYS A 319 -21.95 -3.03 -15.18
CA LYS A 319 -20.57 -3.33 -15.63
C LYS A 319 -19.60 -2.16 -15.45
N ASN A 320 -20.11 -0.94 -15.31
CA ASN A 320 -19.31 0.28 -15.13
C ASN A 320 -19.04 0.58 -13.65
N TRP A 321 -19.60 -0.22 -12.73
CA TRP A 321 -19.54 0.03 -11.30
C TRP A 321 -18.86 -1.11 -10.55
N LEU A 322 -18.04 -0.74 -9.56
CA LEU A 322 -17.40 -1.66 -8.63
C LEU A 322 -17.87 -1.34 -7.22
N ILE A 323 -18.40 -2.35 -6.51
CA ILE A 323 -18.70 -2.24 -5.08
C ILE A 323 -17.50 -2.78 -4.32
N LYS A 324 -16.92 -1.94 -3.46
CA LYS A 324 -15.84 -2.36 -2.57
C LYS A 324 -16.32 -2.35 -1.10
N PRO A 325 -16.22 -3.47 -0.37
CA PRO A 325 -16.53 -3.50 1.05
C PRO A 325 -15.44 -2.80 1.88
N ALA A 326 -15.84 -2.12 2.96
CA ALA A 326 -14.92 -1.62 3.98
C ALA A 326 -14.64 -2.76 4.98
N LEU A 327 -13.69 -3.62 4.63
CA LEU A 327 -13.29 -4.77 5.46
C LEU A 327 -12.26 -4.34 6.51
N LEU A 328 -12.28 -4.99 7.66
CA LEU A 328 -11.32 -4.79 8.76
C LEU A 328 -10.12 -5.75 8.68
N GLY A 329 -9.92 -6.44 7.57
CA GLY A 329 -8.95 -7.55 7.49
C GLY A 329 -8.78 -8.04 6.08
#